data_AF-A0A2D5PRB0-F1
#
_entry.id   AF-A0A2D5PRB0-F1
#
_cell.length_a   1.000
_cell.length_b   1.000
_cell.length_c   1.000
_cell.angle_alpha   90.00
_cell.angle_beta   90.00
_cell.angle_gamma   90.00
#
_symmetry.space_group_name_H-M   'P 1'
#
loop_
_entity.id
_entity.type
_entity.pdbx_description
1 polymer ?
#
loop_
_entity_poly.entity_id
_entity_poly.type
_entity_poly.pdbx_seq_one_letter_code
_entity_poly.pdbx_strand_id
1 'polypeptide(L)'
;QHFTDMDFGNTMLTVAGNIRSGESVMKILEKDVDFVTVGRAGILHHDFPKRVIADESFEPIELPVSKEHLTQEGLSETFIKYMQRWQGFVEE
;
A
#
# COMPACT_ATOMS: atom_id res chain seq x y z
N GLN A 1 -16.57 19.13 -9.72
CA GLN A 1 -15.51 18.71 -10.66
C GLN A 1 -14.57 17.82 -9.89
N HIS A 2 -14.49 16.56 -10.30
CA HIS A 2 -13.53 15.59 -9.80
C HIS A 2 -12.40 15.44 -10.83
N PHE A 3 -11.21 15.05 -10.39
CA PHE A 3 -10.09 14.78 -11.31
C PHE A 3 -10.43 13.67 -12.31
N THR A 4 -11.26 12.72 -11.90
CA THR A 4 -11.78 11.62 -12.73
C THR A 4 -12.65 12.09 -13.90
N ASP A 5 -13.16 13.33 -13.86
CA ASP A 5 -14.03 13.87 -14.93
C ASP A 5 -13.21 14.46 -16.11
N MET A 6 -11.87 14.45 -16.03
CA MET A 6 -10.98 15.03 -17.05
C MET A 6 -10.77 14.07 -18.22
N ASP A 7 -10.53 14.61 -19.42
CA ASP A 7 -10.09 13.83 -20.58
C ASP A 7 -8.58 13.55 -20.46
N PHE A 8 -8.23 12.30 -20.15
CA PHE A 8 -6.83 11.86 -20.03
C PHE A 8 -6.24 11.32 -21.34
N GLY A 9 -7.04 11.17 -22.40
CA GLY A 9 -6.63 10.51 -23.64
C GLY A 9 -6.05 9.12 -23.39
N ASN A 10 -4.74 8.95 -23.62
CA ASN A 10 -4.02 7.69 -23.41
C ASN A 10 -3.24 7.65 -22.07
N THR A 11 -3.36 8.68 -21.23
CA THR A 11 -2.64 8.75 -19.95
C THR A 11 -3.43 7.99 -18.89
N MET A 12 -2.81 7.00 -18.25
CA MET A 12 -3.46 6.29 -17.14
C MET A 12 -3.48 7.17 -15.88
N LEU A 13 -4.64 7.23 -15.23
CA LEU A 13 -4.88 7.88 -13.94
C LEU A 13 -4.76 6.87 -12.79
N THR A 14 -4.14 7.30 -11.70
CA THR A 14 -4.15 6.59 -10.42
C THR A 14 -4.29 7.58 -9.27
N VAL A 15 -4.58 7.04 -8.09
CA VAL A 15 -4.57 7.77 -6.82
C VAL A 15 -3.71 7.04 -5.80
N ALA A 16 -3.13 7.81 -4.90
CA ALA A 16 -2.40 7.34 -3.74
C ALA A 16 -2.95 8.07 -2.49
N GLY A 17 -2.91 7.41 -1.34
CA GLY A 17 -3.31 8.04 -0.07
C GLY A 17 -3.98 7.07 0.88
N ASN A 18 -3.21 6.57 1.84
CA ASN A 18 -3.69 5.70 2.91
C ASN A 18 -4.47 4.44 2.47
N ILE A 19 -4.24 3.95 1.25
CA ILE A 19 -4.80 2.70 0.74
C ILE A 19 -3.96 1.56 1.34
N ARG A 20 -4.58 0.76 2.23
CA ARG A 20 -3.87 -0.27 3.01
C ARG A 20 -4.52 -1.65 3.00
N SER A 21 -5.80 -1.76 2.69
CA SER A 21 -6.53 -3.03 2.69
C SER A 21 -7.07 -3.38 1.31
N GLY A 22 -7.43 -4.64 1.11
CA GLY A 22 -8.15 -5.08 -0.08
C GLY A 22 -9.45 -4.30 -0.29
N GLU A 23 -10.23 -4.07 0.77
CA GLU A 23 -11.46 -3.27 0.69
C GLU A 23 -11.19 -1.84 0.20
N SER A 24 -10.11 -1.21 0.69
CA SER A 24 -9.70 0.13 0.22
C SER A 24 -9.30 0.12 -1.26
N VAL A 25 -8.65 -0.94 -1.73
CA VAL A 25 -8.28 -1.12 -3.15
C VAL A 25 -9.54 -1.23 -4.00
N MET A 26 -10.49 -2.09 -3.61
CA MET A 26 -11.74 -2.29 -4.36
C MET A 26 -12.55 -1.00 -4.47
N LYS A 27 -12.72 -0.27 -3.35
CA LYS A 27 -13.41 1.03 -3.34
C LYS A 27 -12.83 2.07 -4.30
N ILE A 28 -11.51 2.01 -4.54
CA ILE A 28 -10.83 2.93 -5.46
C ILE A 28 -10.93 2.44 -6.89
N LEU A 29 -10.80 1.14 -7.14
CA LEU A 29 -10.97 0.56 -8.48
C LEU A 29 -12.41 0.68 -9.01
N GLU A 30 -13.40 0.81 -8.13
CA GLU A 30 -14.78 1.18 -8.49
C GLU A 30 -14.94 2.64 -8.94
N LYS A 31 -13.88 3.46 -8.84
CA LYS A 31 -13.85 4.83 -9.38
C LYS A 31 -13.22 4.80 -10.77
N ASP A 32 -13.41 5.87 -11.54
CA ASP A 32 -12.83 6.03 -12.87
C ASP A 32 -11.31 6.30 -12.80
N VAL A 33 -10.56 5.34 -12.25
CA VAL A 33 -9.09 5.30 -12.20
C VAL A 33 -8.61 3.99 -12.81
N ASP A 34 -7.45 4.01 -13.45
CA ASP A 34 -6.95 2.84 -14.18
C ASP A 34 -6.24 1.82 -13.27
N PHE A 35 -5.63 2.30 -12.18
CA PHE A 35 -4.92 1.45 -11.22
C PHE A 35 -4.78 2.12 -9.86
N VAL A 36 -4.34 1.34 -8.86
CA VAL A 36 -4.16 1.78 -7.47
C VAL A 36 -2.68 1.84 -7.09
N THR A 37 -2.29 2.90 -6.39
CA THR A 37 -0.93 3.04 -5.85
C THR A 37 -0.91 2.74 -4.35
N VAL A 38 -0.09 1.77 -3.94
CA VAL A 38 0.05 1.32 -2.55
C VAL A 38 1.43 1.71 -2.00
N GLY A 39 1.45 2.34 -0.83
CA GLY A 39 2.69 2.74 -0.14
C GLY A 39 3.03 1.78 1.00
N ARG A 40 2.66 2.16 2.24
CA ARG A 40 3.02 1.41 3.47
C ARG A 40 2.59 -0.05 3.45
N ALA A 41 1.44 -0.38 2.87
CA ALA A 41 0.99 -1.77 2.78
C ALA A 41 1.94 -2.64 1.93
N GLY A 42 2.54 -2.09 0.87
CA GLY A 42 3.57 -2.78 0.09
C GLY A 42 4.92 -2.89 0.79
N ILE A 43 5.19 -2.04 1.78
CA ILE A 43 6.36 -2.17 2.66
C ILE A 43 6.15 -3.32 3.67
N LEU A 44 4.92 -3.48 4.17
CA LEU A 44 4.57 -4.51 5.14
C LEU A 44 4.37 -5.89 4.51
N HIS A 45 4.02 -5.93 3.23
CA HIS A 45 3.77 -7.14 2.45
C HIS A 45 4.28 -6.92 1.02
N HIS A 46 5.45 -7.46 0.69
CA HIS A 46 6.05 -7.36 -0.64
C HIS A 46 5.14 -7.97 -1.74
N ASP A 47 4.28 -8.91 -1.34
CA ASP A 47 3.30 -9.59 -2.18
C ASP A 47 1.88 -9.03 -2.04
N PHE A 48 1.71 -7.83 -1.47
CA PHE A 48 0.40 -7.19 -1.25
C PHE A 48 -0.58 -7.30 -2.43
N PRO A 49 -0.20 -7.00 -3.69
CA PRO A 49 -1.13 -7.13 -4.82
C PRO A 49 -1.62 -8.56 -5.02
N LYS A 50 -0.76 -9.57 -4.83
CA LYS A 50 -1.14 -10.98 -4.96
C LYS A 50 -2.11 -11.38 -3.85
N ARG A 51 -1.89 -10.89 -2.63
CA ARG A 51 -2.79 -11.15 -1.49
C ARG A 51 -4.17 -10.55 -1.72
N VAL A 52 -4.25 -9.30 -2.17
CA VAL A 52 -5.54 -8.65 -2.49
C VAL A 52 -6.26 -9.33 -3.66
N ILE A 53 -5.55 -9.75 -4.70
CA ILE A 53 -6.15 -10.49 -5.82
C ILE A 53 -6.70 -11.85 -5.37
N ALA A 54 -6.01 -12.52 -4.45
CA ALA A 54 -6.46 -13.80 -3.91
C ALA A 54 -7.60 -13.66 -2.89
N ASP A 55 -7.62 -12.55 -2.15
CA ASP A 55 -8.60 -12.22 -1.13
C ASP A 55 -8.85 -10.70 -1.09
N GLU A 56 -9.99 -10.27 -1.65
CA GLU A 56 -10.40 -8.86 -1.69
C GLU A 56 -10.61 -8.26 -0.28
N SER A 57 -10.73 -9.10 0.76
CA SER A 57 -10.83 -8.69 2.16
C SER A 57 -9.50 -8.67 2.90
N PHE A 58 -8.38 -8.88 2.19
CA PHE A 58 -7.05 -8.93 2.81
C PHE A 58 -6.74 -7.67 3.64
N GLU A 59 -6.37 -7.90 4.90
CA GLU A 59 -5.86 -6.88 5.80
C GLU A 59 -4.36 -7.09 6.04
N PRO A 60 -3.53 -6.02 5.94
CA PRO A 60 -2.12 -6.10 6.26
C PRO A 60 -1.91 -6.35 7.76
N ILE A 61 -0.66 -6.65 8.13
CA ILE A 61 -0.30 -6.81 9.54
C ILE A 61 -0.40 -5.44 10.22
N GLU A 62 -0.82 -5.44 11.49
CA GLU A 62 -0.91 -4.21 12.27
C GLU A 62 0.48 -3.63 12.55
N LEU A 63 0.52 -2.31 12.71
CA LEU A 63 1.68 -1.58 13.15
C LEU A 63 1.63 -1.39 14.68
N PRO A 64 2.78 -1.31 15.38
CA PRO A 64 4.12 -1.46 14.84
C PRO A 64 4.47 -2.91 14.48
N VAL A 65 5.42 -3.10 13.56
CA VAL A 65 5.96 -4.42 13.22
C VAL A 65 7.40 -4.58 13.69
N SER A 66 7.83 -5.82 13.90
CA SER A 66 9.20 -6.13 14.27
C SER A 66 10.19 -5.85 13.14
N LYS A 67 11.47 -5.68 13.49
CA LYS A 67 12.57 -5.52 12.51
C LYS A 67 12.76 -6.81 11.71
N GLU A 68 12.53 -7.96 12.34
CA GLU A 68 12.61 -9.29 11.77
C GLU A 68 11.57 -9.46 10.65
N HIS A 69 10.32 -9.02 10.89
CA HIS A 69 9.26 -9.05 9.86
C HIS A 69 9.69 -8.24 8.64
N LEU A 70 10.10 -6.98 8.83
CA LEU A 70 10.55 -6.12 7.73
C LEU A 70 11.75 -6.69 6.97
N THR A 71 12.67 -7.37 7.66
CA THR A 71 13.80 -8.04 7.02
C THR A 71 13.32 -9.21 6.14
N GLN A 72 12.34 -9.99 6.61
CA GLN A 72 11.71 -11.07 5.83
C GLN A 72 10.94 -10.54 4.61
N GLU A 73 10.34 -9.36 4.73
CA GLU A 73 9.72 -8.62 3.61
C GLU A 73 10.75 -7.99 2.65
N GLY A 74 12.05 -8.17 2.90
CA GLY A 74 13.13 -7.78 2.00
C GLY A 74 13.70 -6.38 2.22
N LEU A 75 13.39 -5.73 3.35
CA LEU A 75 13.97 -4.44 3.68
C LEU A 75 15.41 -4.59 4.16
N SER A 76 16.30 -3.71 3.70
CA SER A 76 17.66 -3.58 4.23
C SER A 76 17.67 -2.92 5.62
N GLU A 77 18.71 -3.19 6.42
CA GLU A 77 18.91 -2.55 7.73
C GLU A 77 18.85 -1.02 7.65
N THR A 78 19.47 -0.42 6.63
CA THR A 78 19.44 1.04 6.41
C THR A 78 18.01 1.55 6.19
N PHE A 79 17.19 0.80 5.45
CA PHE A 79 15.82 1.20 5.19
C PHE A 79 14.93 0.98 6.42
N ILE A 80 15.11 -0.10 7.17
CA ILE A 80 14.44 -0.31 8.47
C ILE A 80 14.75 0.84 9.42
N LYS A 81 16.03 1.26 9.52
CA LYS A 81 16.43 2.41 10.34
C LYS A 81 15.79 3.72 9.88
N TYR A 82 15.56 3.89 8.58
CA TYR A 82 14.78 5.01 8.05
C TYR A 82 13.30 4.91 8.45
N MET A 83 12.70 3.72 8.40
CA MET A 83 11.31 3.48 8.82
C MET A 83 11.07 3.75 10.30
N GLN A 84 12.08 3.55 11.17
CA GLN A 84 12.02 3.91 12.58
C GLN A 84 11.79 5.41 12.86
N ARG A 85 11.96 6.29 11.86
CA ARG A 85 11.65 7.72 12.00
C ARG A 85 10.15 7.99 12.16
N TRP A 86 9.29 7.06 11.74
CA TRP A 86 7.86 7.15 11.97
C TRP A 86 7.48 6.41 13.25
N GLN A 87 7.05 7.19 14.24
CA GLN A 87 6.57 6.64 15.51
C GLN A 87 5.46 5.61 15.28
N GLY A 88 5.60 4.45 15.93
CA GLY A 88 4.65 3.35 15.83
C GLY A 88 4.70 2.58 14.52
N PHE A 89 5.72 2.77 13.67
CA PHE A 89 5.90 1.93 12.48
C PHE A 89 6.71 0.65 12.76
N VAL A 90 7.83 0.79 13.47
CA VAL A 90 8.68 -0.34 13.89
C VAL A 90 8.60 -0.44 15.40
N GLU A 91 8.57 -1.66 15.93
CA GLU A 91 8.71 -1.92 17.37
C GLU A 91 10.06 -1.35 17.87
N GLU A 92 10.08 -0.90 19.13
CA GLU A 92 11.27 -0.29 19.75
C GLU A 92 12.42 -1.31 19.91
#